data_AF-A0A6P1DHT5-F1
#
_entry.id   AF-A0A6P1DHT5-F1
#
_cell.length_a   1.000
_cell.length_b   1.000
_cell.length_c   1.000
_cell.angle_alpha   90.00
_cell.angle_beta   90.00
_cell.angle_gamma   90.00
#
_symmetry.space_group_name_H-M   'P 1'
#
loop_
_entity.id
_entity.type
_entity.pdbx_description
1 polymer ?
#
loop_
_entity_poly.entity_id
_entity_poly.type
_entity_poly.pdbx_seq_one_letter_code
_entity_poly.pdbx_strand_id
1 'polypeptide(L)'
;MSEGEAPGPSVPGSGVVAVDPAVMSEAATFLGGLAQNLITALREVDADVDTLMGSWKSPAATAFAGGWDEARAGGLEVLDSLGEMAELLGVQGLDFSGTDADLSATVTSAGPGAPSSLSLVY
;
A
#
# COMPACT_ATOMS: atom_id res chain seq x y z
N MET A 1 -50.08 -16.47 30.53
CA MET A 1 -49.60 -15.14 30.13
C MET A 1 -48.30 -14.91 30.87
N SER A 2 -47.18 -15.09 30.18
CA SER A 2 -45.84 -14.71 30.64
C SER A 2 -45.22 -13.95 29.48
N GLU A 3 -44.87 -12.70 29.76
CA GLU A 3 -44.43 -11.68 28.81
C GLU A 3 -43.09 -12.04 28.18
N GLY A 4 -42.98 -11.77 26.89
CA GLY A 4 -41.74 -11.92 26.13
C GLY A 4 -40.81 -10.75 26.42
N GLU A 5 -39.63 -11.05 26.96
CA GLU A 5 -38.48 -10.16 26.99
C GLU A 5 -38.07 -9.86 25.53
N ALA A 6 -38.19 -8.61 25.11
CA ALA A 6 -37.73 -8.19 23.80
C ALA A 6 -36.20 -8.31 23.74
N PRO A 7 -35.62 -8.89 22.67
CA PRO A 7 -34.17 -8.92 22.51
C PRO A 7 -33.67 -7.47 22.41
N GLY A 8 -32.79 -7.07 23.32
CA GLY A 8 -32.10 -5.79 23.25
C GLY A 8 -31.37 -5.63 21.91
N PRO A 9 -31.17 -4.39 21.43
CA PRO A 9 -30.53 -4.17 20.15
C PRO A 9 -29.12 -4.77 20.16
N SER A 10 -28.89 -5.80 19.36
CA SER A 10 -27.57 -6.29 19.03
C SER A 10 -26.84 -5.14 18.35
N VAL A 11 -25.84 -4.56 19.03
CA VAL A 11 -24.92 -3.62 18.40
C VAL A 11 -24.27 -4.40 17.26
N PRO A 12 -24.49 -4.05 15.98
CA PRO A 12 -23.78 -4.70 14.90
C PRO A 12 -22.30 -4.55 15.19
N GLY A 13 -21.61 -5.69 15.27
CA GLY A 13 -20.18 -5.71 15.52
C GLY A 13 -19.52 -4.71 14.59
N SER A 14 -18.84 -3.72 15.17
CA SER A 14 -17.88 -2.90 14.45
C SER A 14 -16.96 -3.88 13.74
N GLY A 15 -17.14 -4.05 12.44
CA GLY A 15 -16.38 -4.99 11.66
C GLY A 15 -14.92 -4.58 11.77
N VAL A 16 -14.17 -5.30 12.61
CA VAL A 16 -12.75 -5.07 12.76
C VAL A 16 -12.15 -5.42 11.42
N VAL A 17 -11.70 -4.43 10.67
CA VAL A 17 -10.90 -4.66 9.47
C VAL A 17 -9.56 -5.20 9.96
N ALA A 18 -9.40 -6.52 9.91
CA ALA A 18 -8.14 -7.17 10.23
C ALA A 18 -7.17 -6.88 9.07
N VAL A 19 -6.23 -5.98 9.32
CA VAL A 19 -5.10 -5.69 8.42
C VAL A 19 -3.93 -6.56 8.82
N ASP A 20 -3.31 -7.25 7.86
CA ASP A 20 -2.05 -7.97 8.07
C ASP A 20 -0.88 -7.05 7.64
N PRO A 21 -0.09 -6.52 8.58
CA PRO A 21 1.03 -5.63 8.28
C PRO A 21 2.13 -6.29 7.44
N ALA A 22 2.31 -7.61 7.59
CA ALA A 22 3.31 -8.35 6.82
C ALA A 22 2.90 -8.43 5.34
N VAL A 23 1.63 -8.67 5.06
CA VAL A 23 1.08 -8.67 3.68
C VAL A 23 1.19 -7.29 3.04
N MET A 24 0.94 -6.21 3.79
CA MET A 24 1.14 -4.84 3.29
C MET A 24 2.60 -4.55 2.95
N SER A 25 3.54 -4.98 3.80
CA SER A 25 4.97 -4.82 3.55
C SER A 25 5.45 -5.65 2.35
N GLU A 26 4.92 -6.85 2.16
CA GLU A 26 5.22 -7.69 1.00
C GLU A 26 4.71 -7.06 -0.30
N ALA A 27 3.46 -6.55 -0.29
CA ALA A 27 2.87 -5.84 -1.42
C ALA A 27 3.67 -4.58 -1.79
N ALA A 28 4.10 -3.80 -0.79
CA ALA A 28 4.97 -2.65 -0.99
C ALA A 28 6.29 -3.04 -1.68
N THR A 29 6.94 -4.09 -1.18
CA THR A 29 8.21 -4.59 -1.75
C THR A 29 8.02 -5.07 -3.19
N PHE A 30 6.94 -5.81 -3.45
CA PHE A 30 6.62 -6.33 -4.77
C PHE A 30 6.36 -5.21 -5.79
N LEU A 31 5.50 -4.24 -5.42
CA LEU A 31 5.17 -3.10 -6.28
C LEU A 31 6.39 -2.23 -6.58
N GLY A 32 7.21 -1.94 -5.56
CA GLY A 32 8.46 -1.18 -5.74
C GLY A 32 9.46 -1.90 -6.63
N GLY A 33 9.61 -3.22 -6.47
CA GLY A 33 10.47 -4.05 -7.33
C GLY A 33 9.99 -4.10 -8.78
N LEU A 34 8.68 -4.26 -9.00
CA LEU A 34 8.08 -4.20 -10.34
C LEU A 34 8.30 -2.84 -11.00
N ALA A 35 8.07 -1.73 -10.27
CA ALA A 35 8.25 -0.39 -10.79
C ALA A 35 9.70 -0.16 -11.25
N GLN A 36 10.69 -0.55 -10.43
CA GLN A 36 12.11 -0.43 -10.76
C GLN A 36 12.51 -1.27 -11.98
N ASN A 37 12.03 -2.51 -12.07
CA ASN A 37 12.30 -3.39 -13.20
C ASN A 37 11.74 -2.80 -14.50
N LEU A 38 10.52 -2.28 -14.45
CA LEU A 38 9.87 -1.69 -15.62
C LEU A 38 10.51 -0.35 -16.02
N ILE A 39 10.95 0.48 -15.08
CA ILE A 39 11.74 1.70 -15.38
C ILE A 39 13.03 1.34 -16.11
N THR A 40 13.71 0.28 -15.65
CA THR A 40 14.94 -0.20 -16.29
C THR A 40 14.67 -0.69 -17.72
N ALA A 41 13.66 -1.55 -17.89
CA ALA A 41 13.27 -2.04 -19.20
C ALA A 41 12.85 -0.91 -20.16
N LEU A 42 12.12 0.10 -19.65
CA LEU A 42 11.72 1.24 -20.46
C LEU A 42 12.92 2.05 -20.96
N ARG A 43 13.96 2.22 -20.14
CA ARG A 43 15.22 2.88 -20.54
C ARG A 43 15.99 2.09 -21.59
N GLU A 44 15.96 0.76 -21.52
CA GLU A 44 16.57 -0.10 -22.54
C GLU A 44 15.87 0.08 -23.89
N VAL A 45 14.52 0.05 -23.90
CA VAL A 45 13.76 0.27 -25.14
C VAL A 45 13.97 1.69 -25.67
N ASP A 46 14.11 2.69 -24.80
CA ASP A 46 14.41 4.08 -25.20
C ASP A 46 15.73 4.16 -26.01
N ALA A 47 16.78 3.47 -25.52
CA ALA A 47 18.07 3.41 -26.22
C ALA A 47 17.98 2.66 -27.56
N ASP A 48 17.16 1.61 -27.64
CA ASP A 48 16.90 0.90 -28.89
C ASP A 48 16.15 1.77 -29.90
N VAL A 49 15.17 2.57 -29.43
CA VAL A 49 14.43 3.52 -30.26
C VAL A 49 15.33 4.64 -30.76
N ASP A 50 16.19 5.21 -29.91
CA ASP A 50 17.18 6.21 -30.32
C ASP A 50 18.09 5.68 -31.45
N THR A 51 18.54 4.43 -31.31
CA THR A 51 19.36 3.75 -32.32
C THR A 51 18.58 3.58 -33.63
N LEU A 52 17.33 3.14 -33.57
CA LEU A 52 16.45 2.99 -34.74
C LEU A 52 16.23 4.33 -35.45
N MET A 53 15.96 5.40 -34.69
CA MET A 53 15.73 6.75 -35.22
C MET A 53 16.99 7.34 -35.85
N GLY A 54 18.19 6.85 -35.51
CA GLY A 54 19.44 7.23 -36.17
C GLY A 54 19.50 6.85 -37.65
N SER A 55 18.89 5.73 -38.03
CA SER A 55 18.97 5.17 -39.40
C SER A 55 17.67 5.28 -40.20
N TRP A 56 16.53 5.25 -39.53
CA TRP A 56 15.23 5.28 -40.19
C TRP A 56 14.69 6.72 -40.30
N LYS A 57 14.77 7.30 -41.51
CA LYS A 57 14.26 8.65 -41.80
C LYS A 57 13.11 8.59 -42.82
N SER A 58 11.88 8.64 -42.34
CA SER A 58 10.67 8.66 -43.17
C SER A 58 9.50 9.32 -42.41
N PRO A 59 8.40 9.69 -43.09
CA PRO A 59 7.20 10.19 -42.39
C PRO A 59 6.63 9.19 -41.37
N ALA A 60 6.76 7.89 -41.64
CA ALA A 60 6.39 6.84 -40.69
C ALA A 60 7.30 6.82 -39.45
N ALA A 61 8.60 7.12 -39.62
CA ALA A 61 9.53 7.25 -38.49
C ALA A 61 9.14 8.42 -37.58
N THR A 62 8.72 9.56 -38.16
CA THR A 62 8.23 10.70 -37.39
C THR A 62 6.97 10.36 -36.58
N ALA A 63 6.01 9.66 -37.21
CA ALA A 63 4.79 9.23 -36.53
C ALA A 63 5.10 8.21 -35.42
N PHE A 64 6.02 7.28 -35.66
CA PHE A 64 6.49 6.33 -34.66
C PHE A 64 7.16 7.03 -33.47
N ALA A 65 8.07 7.98 -33.72
CA ALA A 65 8.75 8.73 -32.67
C ALA A 65 7.75 9.48 -31.77
N GLY A 66 6.77 10.17 -32.36
CA GLY A 66 5.72 10.84 -31.58
C GLY A 66 4.89 9.87 -30.74
N GLY A 67 4.51 8.73 -31.31
CA GLY A 67 3.79 7.69 -30.57
C GLY A 67 4.63 7.03 -29.47
N TRP A 68 5.94 6.87 -29.70
CA TRP A 68 6.88 6.38 -28.71
C TRP A 68 7.01 7.35 -27.53
N ASP A 69 7.18 8.64 -27.79
CA ASP A 69 7.28 9.66 -26.75
C ASP A 69 6.03 9.66 -25.85
N GLU A 70 4.84 9.58 -26.45
CA GLU A 70 3.57 9.52 -25.71
C GLU A 70 3.44 8.23 -24.89
N ALA A 71 3.77 7.07 -25.48
CA ALA A 71 3.75 5.79 -24.78
C ALA A 71 4.75 5.73 -23.61
N ARG A 72 5.96 6.26 -23.82
CA ARG A 72 7.00 6.35 -22.79
C ARG A 72 6.59 7.28 -21.65
N ALA A 73 6.01 8.43 -21.97
CA ALA A 73 5.51 9.36 -20.96
C ALA A 73 4.42 8.73 -20.10
N GLY A 74 3.38 8.14 -20.72
CA GLY A 74 2.31 7.45 -19.98
C GLY A 74 2.81 6.23 -19.20
N GLY A 75 3.78 5.50 -19.76
CA GLY A 75 4.45 4.40 -19.06
C GLY A 75 5.14 4.87 -17.78
N LEU A 76 5.91 5.96 -17.83
CA LEU A 76 6.57 6.54 -16.65
C LEU A 76 5.56 6.99 -15.60
N GLU A 77 4.44 7.59 -15.99
CA GLU A 77 3.39 8.03 -15.05
C GLU A 77 2.76 6.86 -14.28
N VAL A 78 2.48 5.75 -14.96
CA VAL A 78 1.97 4.53 -14.31
C VAL A 78 3.00 3.94 -13.34
N LEU A 79 4.28 3.95 -13.72
CA LEU A 79 5.35 3.41 -12.89
C LEU A 79 5.62 4.27 -11.65
N ASP A 80 5.52 5.58 -11.78
CA ASP A 80 5.60 6.51 -10.66
C ASP A 80 4.45 6.28 -9.68
N SER A 81 3.22 6.17 -10.18
CA SER A 81 2.04 5.83 -9.36
C SER A 81 2.18 4.48 -8.64
N LEU A 82 2.80 3.47 -9.28
CA LEU A 82 3.11 2.19 -8.64
C LEU A 82 4.15 2.34 -7.52
N GLY A 83 5.14 3.23 -7.70
CA GLY A 83 6.10 3.61 -6.67
C GLY A 83 5.43 4.30 -5.49
N GLU A 84 4.54 5.26 -5.73
CA GLU A 84 3.77 5.95 -4.68
C GLU A 84 2.89 4.97 -3.89
N MET A 85 2.20 4.04 -4.58
CA MET A 85 1.42 3.00 -3.92
C MET A 85 2.30 2.08 -3.05
N ALA A 86 3.50 1.73 -3.53
CA ALA A 86 4.45 0.95 -2.76
C ALA A 86 4.91 1.69 -1.49
N GLU A 87 5.19 2.98 -1.59
CA GLU A 87 5.59 3.82 -0.45
C GLU A 87 4.46 3.91 0.58
N LEU A 88 3.24 4.22 0.15
CA LEU A 88 2.07 4.32 1.01
C LEU A 88 1.78 3.00 1.75
N LEU A 89 1.82 1.87 1.04
CA LEU A 89 1.61 0.55 1.65
C LEU A 89 2.74 0.20 2.64
N GLY A 90 3.97 0.63 2.36
CA GLY A 90 5.11 0.45 3.26
C GLY A 90 4.96 1.25 4.55
N VAL A 91 4.62 2.54 4.45
CA VAL A 91 4.40 3.42 5.62
C VAL A 91 3.24 2.90 6.46
N GLN A 92 2.12 2.57 5.83
CA GLN A 92 0.94 2.08 6.54
C GLN A 92 1.22 0.76 7.28
N GLY A 93 2.00 -0.15 6.68
CA GLY A 93 2.42 -1.40 7.33
C GLY A 93 3.29 -1.18 8.57
N LEU A 94 4.21 -0.21 8.54
CA LEU A 94 5.05 0.15 9.69
C LEU A 94 4.20 0.75 10.84
N ASP A 95 3.25 1.62 10.53
CA ASP A 95 2.37 2.25 11.52
C ASP A 95 1.48 1.23 12.25
N PHE A 96 0.93 0.25 11.51
CA PHE A 96 0.14 -0.84 12.10
C PHE A 96 1.00 -1.71 13.02
N SER A 97 2.22 -2.07 12.59
CA SER A 97 3.13 -2.87 13.41
C SER A 97 3.54 -2.14 14.70
N GLY A 98 3.78 -0.83 14.63
CA GLY A 98 4.09 -0.01 15.81
C GLY A 98 2.92 0.05 16.79
N THR A 99 1.70 0.31 16.28
CA THR A 99 0.48 0.35 17.09
C THR A 99 0.21 -0.98 17.81
N ASP A 100 0.41 -2.11 17.12
CA ASP A 100 0.23 -3.44 17.71
C ASP A 100 1.28 -3.73 18.81
N ALA A 101 2.54 -3.35 18.58
CA ALA A 101 3.60 -3.50 19.57
C ALA A 101 3.33 -2.66 20.85
N ASP A 102 2.88 -1.42 20.69
CA ASP A 102 2.49 -0.54 21.80
C ASP A 102 1.29 -1.09 22.58
N LEU A 103 0.29 -1.61 21.86
CA LEU A 103 -0.88 -2.23 22.46
C LEU A 103 -0.51 -3.51 23.21
N SER A 104 0.33 -4.36 22.62
CA SER A 104 0.85 -5.58 23.25
C SER A 104 1.66 -5.28 24.51
N ALA A 105 2.51 -4.24 24.48
CA ALA A 105 3.24 -3.77 25.66
C ALA A 105 2.29 -3.24 26.76
N THR A 106 1.24 -2.52 26.37
CA THR A 106 0.21 -2.01 27.28
C THR A 106 -0.59 -3.16 27.91
N VAL A 107 -1.02 -4.15 27.12
CA VAL A 107 -1.72 -5.34 27.61
C VAL A 107 -0.83 -6.19 28.51
N THR A 108 0.45 -6.34 28.16
CA THR A 108 1.44 -7.07 28.98
C THR A 108 1.68 -6.38 30.32
N SER A 109 1.81 -5.05 30.32
CA SER A 109 1.95 -4.27 31.56
C SER A 109 0.65 -4.21 32.39
N ALA A 110 -0.51 -4.34 31.74
CA ALA A 110 -1.83 -4.43 32.36
C ALA A 110 -2.27 -5.86 32.73
N GLY A 111 -1.35 -6.82 32.83
CA GLY A 111 -1.61 -8.27 32.97
C GLY A 111 -2.71 -8.70 33.98
N PRO A 112 -3.14 -9.97 33.95
CA PRO A 112 -4.34 -10.47 34.65
C PRO A 112 -4.16 -10.42 36.18
N GLY A 113 -4.42 -9.26 36.78
CA GLY A 113 -4.21 -9.04 38.21
C GLY A 113 -3.92 -7.61 38.64
N ALA A 114 -4.23 -6.58 37.85
CA ALA A 114 -4.12 -5.20 38.33
C ALA A 114 -5.11 -4.98 39.50
N PRO A 115 -4.65 -4.67 40.74
CA PRO A 115 -5.56 -4.37 41.83
C PRO A 115 -6.22 -3.02 41.57
N SER A 116 -7.55 -3.02 41.46
CA SER A 116 -8.41 -1.83 41.44
C SER A 116 -8.19 -1.01 42.71
N SER A 117 -7.24 -0.10 42.71
CA SER A 117 -7.15 0.97 43.72
C SER A 117 -7.93 2.16 43.21
N LEU A 118 -9.27 2.06 43.31
CA LEU A 118 -10.11 3.24 43.40
C LEU A 118 -9.76 3.92 44.73
N SER A 119 -8.87 4.90 44.68
CA SER A 119 -8.70 5.87 45.75
C SER A 119 -10.03 6.61 45.92
N LEU A 120 -10.84 6.12 46.85
CA LEU A 120 -11.99 6.86 47.37
C LEU A 120 -11.41 8.08 48.11
N VAL A 121 -11.40 9.22 47.43
CA VAL A 121 -11.22 10.51 48.07
C VAL A 121 -12.47 10.76 48.91
N TYR A 122 -12.34 10.59 50.22
CA TYR A 122 -13.16 11.26 51.23
C TYR A 122 -12.25 11.81 52.32
#